data_AF-A0A953VT41-F1
#
_entry.id   AF-A0A953VT41-F1
#
_cell.length_a   1.000
_cell.length_b   1.000
_cell.length_c   1.000
_cell.angle_alpha   90.00
_cell.angle_beta   90.00
_cell.angle_gamma   90.00
#
_symmetry.space_group_name_H-M   'P 1'
#
loop_
_entity.id
_entity.type
_entity.pdbx_description
1 polymer ?
#
loop_
_entity_poly.entity_id
_entity_poly.type
_entity_poly.pdbx_seq_one_letter_code
_entity_poly.pdbx_strand_id
1 'polypeptide(L)'
;MLSAALIAVPAGGFALAEHYIMPPAQTASTASISSGLGDLSAYKTIVADTQTIAATGDFTAAEHRITDLETLWDQNAAALHRTDRSAWNTVDAAADDAFSALRARTPDRATVEAALGNLADTLDAPVPAAASRPIQYVSGIAVTDESGRALPCEDLIGQLRAAIGSTTPSAEAADLQTRALKRCNADDDARADSYSAQALALIKG
;
A
#
# COMPACT_ATOMS: atom_id res chain seq x y z
N MET A 1 74.03 -4.86 -48.80
CA MET A 1 73.72 -4.61 -47.38
C MET A 1 72.21 -4.69 -47.22
N LEU A 2 71.74 -5.73 -46.54
CA LEU A 2 70.36 -5.88 -46.07
C LEU A 2 69.98 -4.69 -45.18
N SER A 3 68.78 -4.15 -45.32
CA SER A 3 67.90 -3.83 -44.18
C SER A 3 66.54 -3.33 -44.66
N ALA A 4 65.49 -3.94 -44.10
CA ALA A 4 64.09 -3.56 -44.20
C ALA A 4 63.58 -3.14 -42.81
N ALA A 5 62.75 -2.08 -42.74
CA ALA A 5 61.75 -1.73 -41.71
C ALA A 5 61.10 -0.37 -42.16
N LEU A 6 59.79 -0.15 -42.44
CA LEU A 6 58.50 -0.32 -41.71
C LEU A 6 58.54 0.44 -40.35
N ILE A 7 57.67 1.39 -39.93
CA ILE A 7 56.23 1.76 -40.08
C ILE A 7 56.17 3.29 -39.72
N ALA A 8 55.24 4.15 -40.17
CA ALA A 8 53.94 4.42 -39.52
C ALA A 8 53.27 5.67 -40.12
N VAL A 9 51.97 5.58 -40.42
CA VAL A 9 51.10 6.70 -40.81
C VAL A 9 50.30 7.14 -39.58
N PRO A 10 50.21 8.44 -39.25
CA PRO A 10 49.41 8.91 -38.13
C PRO A 10 47.93 9.06 -38.54
N ALA A 11 47.04 8.41 -37.77
CA ALA A 11 45.60 8.64 -37.82
C ALA A 11 45.22 9.86 -36.95
N GLY A 12 44.17 10.56 -37.39
CA GLY A 12 43.82 11.92 -37.01
C GLY A 12 43.49 12.16 -35.54
N GLY A 13 43.67 13.42 -35.14
CA GLY A 13 43.13 13.99 -33.92
C GLY A 13 41.67 14.42 -34.04
N PHE A 14 41.23 15.11 -32.98
CA PHE A 14 39.89 15.69 -32.69
C PHE A 14 38.97 14.86 -31.80
N ALA A 15 39.00 15.15 -30.49
CA ALA A 15 37.80 15.38 -29.69
C ALA A 15 38.14 16.26 -28.47
N LEU A 16 37.35 17.32 -28.30
CA LEU A 16 37.42 18.35 -27.26
C LEU A 16 36.80 17.88 -25.93
N ALA A 17 37.13 18.63 -24.89
CA ALA A 17 36.79 18.44 -23.48
C ALA A 17 35.31 18.70 -23.12
N GLU A 18 34.85 18.02 -22.06
CA GLU A 18 33.86 18.45 -21.04
C GLU A 18 33.94 17.42 -19.89
N HIS A 19 34.71 17.66 -18.83
CA HIS A 19 34.38 18.38 -17.59
C HIS A 19 33.18 17.81 -16.80
N TYR A 20 33.51 17.03 -15.76
CA TYR A 20 32.87 16.95 -14.44
C TYR A 20 31.34 17.06 -14.36
N ILE A 21 30.65 15.93 -14.20
CA ILE A 21 29.48 15.82 -13.31
C ILE A 21 29.47 14.42 -12.67
N MET A 22 29.83 14.35 -11.38
CA MET A 22 29.34 13.28 -10.49
C MET A 22 27.86 13.56 -10.18
N PRO A 23 26.93 12.61 -10.29
CA PRO A 23 25.69 12.69 -9.54
C PRO A 23 25.97 12.31 -8.06
N PRO A 24 25.55 13.14 -7.08
CA PRO A 24 25.57 12.74 -5.68
C PRO A 24 24.44 11.75 -5.38
N ALA A 25 24.67 10.94 -4.36
CA ALA A 25 23.71 10.23 -3.50
C ALA A 25 22.45 9.66 -4.18
N GLN A 26 22.37 8.33 -4.22
CA GLN A 26 21.09 7.63 -4.18
C GLN A 26 20.34 8.12 -2.93
N THR A 27 19.42 9.06 -3.15
CA THR A 27 18.40 9.43 -2.18
C THR A 27 17.75 8.16 -1.70
N ALA A 28 17.66 8.06 -0.37
CA ALA A 28 16.91 7.05 0.35
C ALA A 28 15.66 6.66 -0.44
N SER A 29 15.42 5.36 -0.57
CA SER A 29 14.09 4.85 -0.84
C SER A 29 13.16 5.57 0.13
N THR A 30 12.38 6.52 -0.40
CA THR A 30 11.16 6.96 0.27
C THR A 30 10.44 5.67 0.58
N ALA A 31 10.33 5.36 1.87
CA ALA A 31 9.39 4.36 2.34
C ALA A 31 8.11 4.59 1.56
N SER A 32 7.71 3.60 0.76
CA SER A 32 6.41 3.66 0.12
C SER A 32 5.44 3.82 1.28
N ILE A 33 4.83 5.01 1.38
CA ILE A 33 3.58 5.14 2.12
C ILE A 33 2.75 3.97 1.60
N SER A 34 2.42 3.03 2.50
CA SER A 34 1.65 1.83 2.15
C SER A 34 0.58 2.23 1.15
N SER A 35 0.74 1.78 -0.11
CA SER A 35 -0.06 2.26 -1.22
C SER A 35 -1.44 1.61 -1.11
N GLY A 36 -2.21 2.01 -0.10
CA GLY A 36 -3.38 1.32 0.48
C GLY A 36 -4.00 0.29 -0.44
N LEU A 37 -4.93 0.73 -1.29
CA LEU A 37 -5.64 -0.14 -2.23
C LEU A 37 -5.02 -0.17 -3.64
N GLY A 38 -3.85 0.43 -3.86
CA GLY A 38 -3.24 0.59 -5.18
C GLY A 38 -3.88 1.72 -6.01
N ASP A 39 -4.05 1.48 -7.32
CA ASP A 39 -4.59 2.48 -8.25
C ASP A 39 -6.12 2.57 -8.15
N LEU A 40 -6.61 3.74 -7.70
CA LEU A 40 -8.03 4.04 -7.55
C LEU A 40 -8.57 5.02 -8.60
N SER A 41 -7.81 5.34 -9.66
CA SER A 41 -8.14 6.39 -10.63
C SER A 41 -9.50 6.21 -11.32
N ALA A 42 -9.87 4.97 -11.67
CA ALA A 42 -11.15 4.66 -12.29
C ALA A 42 -12.33 4.95 -11.35
N TYR A 43 -12.23 4.57 -10.06
CA TYR A 43 -13.24 4.85 -9.04
C TYR A 43 -13.42 6.36 -8.84
N LYS A 44 -12.30 7.09 -8.71
CA LYS A 44 -12.31 8.55 -8.56
C LYS A 44 -12.97 9.25 -9.73
N THR A 45 -12.73 8.78 -10.95
CA THR A 45 -13.37 9.32 -12.16
C THR A 45 -14.89 9.14 -12.10
N ILE A 46 -15.36 7.94 -11.75
CA ILE A 46 -16.82 7.67 -11.65
C ILE A 46 -17.47 8.54 -10.56
N VAL A 47 -16.80 8.74 -9.41
CA VAL A 47 -17.31 9.60 -8.34
C VAL A 47 -17.37 11.06 -8.79
N ALA A 48 -16.33 11.58 -9.45
CA ALA A 48 -16.32 12.95 -9.97
C ALA A 48 -17.40 13.19 -11.05
N ASP A 49 -17.64 12.20 -11.91
CA ASP A 49 -18.73 12.24 -12.88
C ASP A 49 -20.09 12.27 -12.17
N THR A 50 -20.28 11.40 -11.16
CA THR A 50 -21.50 11.36 -10.36
C THR A 50 -21.76 12.70 -9.67
N GLN A 51 -20.74 13.32 -9.07
CA GLN A 51 -20.83 14.66 -8.46
C GLN A 51 -21.26 15.72 -9.48
N THR A 52 -20.65 15.71 -10.67
CA THR A 52 -20.98 16.64 -11.76
C THR A 52 -22.44 16.51 -12.19
N ILE A 53 -22.93 15.28 -12.34
CA ILE A 53 -24.32 15.00 -12.70
C ILE A 53 -25.27 15.44 -11.57
N ALA A 54 -24.99 15.05 -10.32
CA ALA A 54 -25.81 15.39 -9.15
C ALA A 54 -25.93 16.92 -8.95
N ALA A 55 -24.87 17.68 -9.24
CA ALA A 55 -24.89 19.13 -9.18
C ALA A 55 -25.96 19.76 -10.10
N THR A 56 -26.30 19.12 -11.22
CA THR A 56 -27.38 19.56 -12.13
C THR A 56 -28.79 19.28 -11.60
N GLY A 57 -28.92 18.42 -10.58
CA GLY A 57 -30.19 17.95 -10.03
C GLY A 57 -30.74 16.69 -10.70
N ASP A 58 -30.01 16.10 -11.65
CA ASP A 58 -30.38 14.83 -12.28
C ASP A 58 -29.94 13.63 -11.42
N PHE A 59 -30.69 13.35 -10.36
CA PHE A 59 -30.38 12.24 -9.46
C PHE A 59 -30.57 10.86 -10.10
N THR A 60 -31.42 10.74 -11.13
CA THR A 60 -31.59 9.48 -11.87
C THR A 60 -30.31 9.13 -12.65
N ALA A 61 -29.73 10.11 -13.35
CA ALA A 61 -28.47 9.91 -14.05
C ALA A 61 -27.30 9.71 -13.07
N ALA A 62 -27.30 10.40 -11.92
CA ALA A 62 -26.30 10.19 -10.88
C ALA A 62 -26.39 8.78 -10.26
N GLU A 63 -27.60 8.26 -10.04
CA GLU A 63 -27.84 6.89 -9.57
C GLU A 63 -27.32 5.85 -10.58
N HIS A 64 -27.51 6.09 -11.88
CA HIS A 64 -26.94 5.22 -12.90
C HIS A 64 -25.40 5.23 -12.84
N ARG A 65 -24.79 6.41 -12.73
CA ARG A 65 -23.33 6.54 -12.70
C ARG A 65 -22.72 5.93 -11.44
N ILE A 66 -23.37 6.07 -10.28
CA ILE A 66 -22.89 5.45 -9.05
C ILE A 66 -23.06 3.91 -9.07
N THR A 67 -24.00 3.39 -9.88
CA THR A 67 -24.12 1.93 -10.10
C THR A 67 -22.96 1.37 -10.93
N ASP A 68 -22.37 2.17 -11.83
CA ASP A 68 -21.10 1.80 -12.49
C ASP A 68 -19.96 1.66 -11.47
N LEU A 69 -19.93 2.50 -10.43
CA LEU A 69 -18.95 2.41 -9.34
C LEU A 69 -19.12 1.10 -8.57
N GLU A 70 -20.33 0.79 -8.13
CA GLU A 70 -20.67 -0.45 -7.41
C GLU A 70 -20.22 -1.68 -8.22
N THR A 71 -20.55 -1.70 -9.52
CA THR A 71 -20.17 -2.78 -10.43
C THR A 71 -18.65 -2.94 -10.52
N LEU A 72 -17.90 -1.85 -10.63
CA LEU A 72 -16.44 -1.90 -10.68
C LEU A 72 -15.84 -2.31 -9.33
N TRP A 73 -16.40 -1.83 -8.22
CA TRP A 73 -15.95 -2.14 -6.86
C TRP A 73 -16.12 -3.63 -6.57
N ASP A 74 -17.29 -4.20 -6.86
CA ASP A 74 -17.59 -5.61 -6.67
C ASP A 74 -16.69 -6.53 -7.48
N GLN A 75 -16.42 -6.17 -8.74
CA GLN A 75 -15.51 -6.93 -9.61
C GLN A 75 -14.10 -7.04 -9.04
N ASN A 76 -13.66 -6.01 -8.32
CA ASN A 76 -12.32 -5.92 -7.76
C ASN A 76 -12.27 -6.20 -6.25
N ALA A 77 -13.41 -6.41 -5.59
CA ALA A 77 -13.52 -6.49 -4.15
C ALA A 77 -12.57 -7.52 -3.54
N ALA A 78 -12.49 -8.73 -4.10
CA ALA A 78 -11.60 -9.78 -3.61
C ALA A 78 -10.10 -9.45 -3.77
N ALA A 79 -9.73 -8.63 -4.74
CA ALA A 79 -8.35 -8.16 -4.90
C ALA A 79 -8.06 -7.01 -3.93
N LEU A 80 -8.92 -5.99 -3.89
CA LEU A 80 -8.78 -4.84 -3.01
C LEU A 80 -8.78 -5.22 -1.53
N HIS A 81 -9.70 -6.10 -1.13
CA HIS A 81 -9.81 -6.62 0.24
C HIS A 81 -8.55 -7.36 0.68
N ARG A 82 -7.93 -8.15 -0.23
CA ARG A 82 -6.65 -8.82 0.04
C ARG A 82 -5.46 -7.86 0.10
N THR A 83 -5.54 -6.70 -0.54
CA THR A 83 -4.47 -5.70 -0.54
C THR A 83 -4.44 -4.92 0.77
N ASP A 84 -5.58 -4.36 1.19
CA ASP A 84 -5.73 -3.71 2.49
C ASP A 84 -7.19 -3.75 2.91
N ARG A 85 -7.54 -4.72 3.77
CA ARG A 85 -8.90 -4.88 4.27
C ARG A 85 -9.41 -3.68 5.05
N SER A 86 -8.54 -3.00 5.80
CA SER A 86 -8.95 -1.84 6.59
C SER A 86 -9.31 -0.67 5.70
N ALA A 87 -8.48 -0.40 4.69
CA ALA A 87 -8.75 0.62 3.70
C ALA A 87 -9.98 0.25 2.86
N TRP A 88 -10.10 -1.02 2.47
CA TRP A 88 -11.27 -1.54 1.77
C TRP A 88 -12.54 -1.29 2.56
N ASN A 89 -12.62 -1.68 3.84
CA ASN A 89 -13.80 -1.45 4.68
C ASN A 89 -14.15 0.05 4.79
N THR A 90 -13.14 0.92 4.76
CA THR A 90 -13.34 2.37 4.89
C THR A 90 -13.98 2.95 3.64
N VAL A 91 -13.45 2.58 2.47
CA VAL A 91 -14.03 3.00 1.18
C VAL A 91 -15.41 2.35 0.97
N ASP A 92 -15.57 1.08 1.33
CA ASP A 92 -16.82 0.32 1.22
C ASP A 92 -17.96 0.99 1.99
N ALA A 93 -17.72 1.35 3.25
CA ALA A 93 -18.70 2.09 4.05
C ALA A 93 -19.06 3.47 3.46
N ALA A 94 -18.07 4.21 2.94
CA ALA A 94 -18.32 5.49 2.29
C ALA A 94 -19.09 5.33 0.97
N ALA A 95 -18.86 4.24 0.23
CA ALA A 95 -19.59 3.92 -0.99
C ALA A 95 -21.04 3.55 -0.68
N ASP A 96 -21.28 2.75 0.36
CA ASP A 96 -22.62 2.41 0.86
C ASP A 96 -23.43 3.66 1.24
N ASP A 97 -22.81 4.62 1.94
CA ASP A 97 -23.45 5.90 2.29
C ASP A 97 -23.85 6.69 1.03
N ALA A 98 -22.98 6.73 0.00
CA ALA A 98 -23.27 7.38 -1.27
C ALA A 98 -24.38 6.68 -2.06
N PHE A 99 -24.37 5.34 -2.11
CA PHE A 99 -25.42 4.54 -2.73
C PHE A 99 -26.77 4.78 -2.04
N SER A 100 -26.78 4.78 -0.69
CA SER A 100 -27.97 5.00 0.11
C SER A 100 -28.57 6.41 -0.10
N ALA A 101 -27.71 7.44 -0.16
CA ALA A 101 -28.14 8.81 -0.40
C ALA A 101 -28.78 8.99 -1.78
N LEU A 102 -28.17 8.43 -2.83
CA LEU A 102 -28.67 8.53 -4.20
C LEU A 102 -29.92 7.67 -4.45
N ARG A 103 -30.04 6.51 -3.80
CA ARG A 103 -31.16 5.57 -3.94
C ARG A 103 -32.32 5.83 -2.96
N ALA A 104 -32.24 6.90 -2.16
CA ALA A 104 -33.34 7.31 -1.30
C ALA A 104 -34.61 7.57 -2.14
N ARG A 105 -35.80 7.28 -1.60
CA ARG A 105 -37.07 7.49 -2.33
C ARG A 105 -37.26 8.94 -2.82
N THR A 106 -36.61 9.88 -2.14
CA THR A 106 -36.53 11.29 -2.54
C THR A 106 -35.13 11.76 -2.17
N PRO A 107 -34.15 11.67 -3.09
CA PRO A 107 -32.78 12.05 -2.81
C PRO A 107 -32.71 13.52 -2.40
N ASP A 108 -32.08 13.77 -1.25
CA ASP A 108 -31.82 15.13 -0.77
C ASP A 108 -30.47 15.60 -1.33
N ARG A 109 -30.46 16.78 -1.94
CA ARG A 109 -29.27 17.32 -2.61
C ARG A 109 -28.08 17.46 -1.66
N ALA A 110 -28.29 18.05 -0.49
CA ALA A 110 -27.21 18.31 0.45
C ALA A 110 -26.62 17.00 0.98
N THR A 111 -27.48 16.01 1.24
CA THR A 111 -27.09 14.67 1.68
C THR A 111 -26.29 13.94 0.60
N VAL A 112 -26.73 13.99 -0.66
CA VAL A 112 -26.02 13.39 -1.81
C VAL A 112 -24.66 14.05 -2.01
N GLU A 113 -24.59 15.38 -2.03
CA GLU A 113 -23.35 16.14 -2.20
C GLU A 113 -22.35 15.84 -1.07
N ALA A 114 -22.83 15.76 0.18
CA ALA A 114 -22.01 15.39 1.33
C ALA A 114 -21.48 13.94 1.25
N ALA A 115 -22.34 12.98 0.91
CA ALA A 115 -21.95 11.58 0.81
C ALA A 115 -20.94 11.34 -0.33
N LEU A 116 -21.17 11.94 -1.50
CA LEU A 116 -20.23 11.86 -2.62
C LEU A 116 -18.91 12.59 -2.32
N GLY A 117 -18.95 13.69 -1.58
CA GLY A 117 -17.74 14.38 -1.11
C GLY A 117 -16.91 13.50 -0.17
N ASN A 118 -17.56 12.89 0.83
CA ASN A 118 -16.90 11.96 1.75
C ASN A 118 -16.29 10.75 1.03
N LEU A 119 -16.99 10.18 0.05
CA LEU A 119 -16.46 9.09 -0.77
C LEU A 119 -15.25 9.53 -1.60
N ALA A 120 -15.27 10.73 -2.20
CA ALA A 120 -14.12 11.26 -2.94
C ALA A 120 -12.89 11.43 -2.03
N ASP A 121 -13.06 12.07 -0.87
CA ASP A 121 -11.99 12.26 0.12
C ASP A 121 -11.44 10.91 0.61
N THR A 122 -12.33 9.93 0.82
CA THR A 122 -11.93 8.58 1.23
C THR A 122 -11.18 7.85 0.13
N LEU A 123 -11.54 8.01 -1.15
CA LEU A 123 -10.76 7.45 -2.26
C LEU A 123 -9.38 8.13 -2.40
N ASP A 124 -9.24 9.39 -2.01
CA ASP A 124 -7.97 10.10 -1.96
C ASP A 124 -7.07 9.64 -0.80
N ALA A 125 -7.66 9.32 0.35
CA ALA A 125 -6.97 8.82 1.53
C ALA A 125 -7.66 7.56 2.10
N PRO A 126 -7.60 6.41 1.40
CA PRO A 126 -8.39 5.22 1.75
C PRO A 126 -7.86 4.53 3.00
N VAL A 127 -6.61 4.78 3.34
CA VAL A 127 -5.96 4.34 4.56
C VAL A 127 -6.40 5.32 5.65
N PRO A 128 -7.35 4.96 6.56
CA PRO A 128 -7.71 5.88 7.64
C PRO A 128 -6.45 6.29 8.38
N ALA A 129 -6.25 7.60 8.53
CA ALA A 129 -5.19 8.12 9.37
C ALA A 129 -5.33 7.45 10.73
N ALA A 130 -4.39 6.58 11.06
CA ALA A 130 -4.42 5.95 12.35
C ALA A 130 -4.32 7.08 13.37
N ALA A 131 -5.34 7.23 14.20
CA ALA A 131 -5.33 8.20 15.30
C ALA A 131 -3.99 8.00 16.00
N SER A 132 -3.11 9.02 16.00
CA SER A 132 -1.69 8.90 16.35
C SER A 132 -1.48 8.01 17.57
N ARG A 133 -1.28 6.71 17.32
CA ARG A 133 -1.15 5.70 18.37
C ARG A 133 0.34 5.52 18.55
N PRO A 134 0.83 5.46 19.80
CA PRO A 134 2.24 5.20 20.03
C PRO A 134 2.61 3.85 19.42
N ILE A 135 3.83 3.75 18.89
CA ILE A 135 4.41 2.50 18.39
C ILE A 135 4.27 1.44 19.50
N GLN A 136 3.65 0.31 19.16
CA GLN A 136 3.54 -0.83 20.06
C GLN A 136 4.77 -1.72 19.94
N TYR A 137 5.22 -2.21 21.08
CA TYR A 137 6.37 -3.09 21.18
C TYR A 137 5.97 -4.40 21.85
N VAL A 138 6.50 -5.51 21.33
CA VAL A 138 6.43 -6.84 21.97
C VAL A 138 7.87 -7.28 22.21
N SER A 139 8.24 -7.50 23.48
CA SER A 139 9.60 -7.89 23.86
C SER A 139 10.70 -6.98 23.30
N GLY A 140 10.43 -5.66 23.20
CA GLY A 140 11.37 -4.66 22.67
C GLY A 140 11.43 -4.57 21.14
N ILE A 141 10.61 -5.34 20.41
CA ILE A 141 10.50 -5.31 18.95
C ILE A 141 9.23 -4.55 18.58
N ALA A 142 9.34 -3.57 17.69
CA ALA A 142 8.18 -2.85 17.18
C ALA A 142 7.28 -3.79 16.37
N VAL A 143 5.99 -3.80 16.68
CA VAL A 143 4.96 -4.58 15.97
C VAL A 143 3.95 -3.68 15.27
N THR A 144 4.14 -2.37 15.33
CA THR A 144 3.38 -1.39 14.56
C THR A 144 4.31 -0.39 13.91
N ASP A 145 3.84 0.27 12.85
CA ASP A 145 4.50 1.42 12.27
C ASP A 145 4.29 2.70 13.10
N GLU A 146 4.83 3.82 12.61
CA GLU A 146 4.70 5.16 13.20
C GLU A 146 3.27 5.70 13.20
N SER A 147 2.39 5.13 12.39
CA SER A 147 0.95 5.41 12.43
C SER A 147 0.24 4.62 13.54
N GLY A 148 0.85 3.55 14.04
CA GLY A 148 0.26 2.64 15.02
C GLY A 148 -0.56 1.51 14.39
N ARG A 149 -0.38 1.26 13.08
CA ARG A 149 -0.90 0.07 12.38
C ARG A 149 0.04 -1.09 12.55
N ALA A 150 -0.49 -2.31 12.68
CA ALA A 150 0.34 -3.52 12.69
C ALA A 150 1.24 -3.55 11.44
N LEU A 151 2.45 -4.07 11.58
CA LEU A 151 3.33 -4.23 10.44
C LEU A 151 2.78 -5.35 9.53
N PRO A 152 3.12 -5.37 8.23
CA PRO A 152 2.79 -6.52 7.41
C PRO A 152 3.44 -7.78 7.98
N CYS A 153 2.65 -8.85 8.19
CA CYS A 153 3.15 -10.06 8.86
C CYS A 153 4.38 -10.69 8.18
N GLU A 154 4.52 -10.55 6.86
CA GLU A 154 5.67 -11.05 6.10
C GLU A 154 7.00 -10.38 6.52
N ASP A 155 6.98 -9.14 7.01
CA ASP A 155 8.18 -8.42 7.41
C ASP A 155 8.79 -9.03 8.68
N LEU A 156 7.99 -9.20 9.73
CA LEU A 156 8.45 -9.77 11.00
C LEU A 156 8.68 -11.28 10.90
N ILE A 157 7.88 -12.01 10.11
CA ILE A 157 8.14 -13.42 9.81
C ILE A 157 9.43 -13.59 9.01
N GLY A 158 9.70 -12.68 8.05
CA GLY A 158 10.95 -12.64 7.30
C GLY A 158 12.16 -12.42 8.21
N GLN A 159 12.07 -11.46 9.13
CA GLN A 159 13.10 -11.22 10.16
C GLN A 159 13.30 -12.45 11.06
N LEU A 160 12.22 -13.11 11.48
CA LEU A 160 12.28 -14.33 12.29
C LEU A 160 12.99 -15.45 11.53
N ARG A 161 12.62 -15.71 10.27
CA ARG A 161 13.27 -16.72 9.42
C ARG A 161 14.75 -16.42 9.23
N ALA A 162 15.11 -15.16 9.02
CA ALA A 162 16.50 -14.73 8.90
C ALA A 162 17.28 -14.95 10.21
N ALA A 163 16.65 -14.70 11.37
CA ALA A 163 17.27 -14.94 12.67
C ALA A 163 17.45 -16.43 12.99
N ILE A 164 16.53 -17.30 12.56
CA ILE A 164 16.66 -18.76 12.67
C ILE A 164 17.82 -19.26 11.78
N GLY A 165 17.93 -18.73 10.56
CA GLY A 165 18.97 -19.09 9.61
C GLY A 165 18.99 -20.59 9.32
N SER A 166 20.16 -21.22 9.44
CA SER A 166 20.34 -22.68 9.31
C SER A 166 20.30 -23.44 10.64
N THR A 167 20.04 -22.74 11.75
CA THR A 167 20.01 -23.37 13.08
C THR A 167 18.66 -24.01 13.34
N THR A 168 18.63 -25.04 14.19
CA THR A 168 17.36 -25.59 14.67
C THR A 168 16.82 -24.70 15.78
N PRO A 169 15.66 -24.05 15.60
CA PRO A 169 15.06 -23.22 16.64
C PRO A 169 14.62 -24.07 17.84
N SER A 170 14.47 -23.44 19.00
CA SER A 170 13.84 -24.10 20.15
C SER A 170 12.41 -24.54 19.80
N ALA A 171 11.89 -25.55 20.51
CA ALA A 171 10.52 -26.01 20.31
C ALA A 171 9.50 -24.86 20.49
N GLU A 172 9.77 -23.95 21.41
CA GLU A 172 8.95 -22.77 21.67
C GLU A 172 8.99 -21.76 20.51
N ALA A 173 10.18 -21.44 19.99
CA ALA A 173 10.31 -20.56 18.83
C ALA A 173 9.65 -21.16 17.57
N ALA A 174 9.72 -22.48 17.39
CA ALA A 174 9.06 -23.18 16.29
C ALA A 174 7.52 -23.16 16.40
N ASP A 175 6.96 -23.33 17.61
CA ASP A 175 5.52 -23.19 17.84
C ASP A 175 5.04 -21.76 17.56
N LEU A 176 5.78 -20.76 18.05
CA LEU A 176 5.48 -19.35 17.78
C LEU A 176 5.53 -19.03 16.29
N GLN A 177 6.54 -19.52 15.56
CA GLN A 177 6.61 -19.37 14.10
C GLN A 177 5.40 -19.99 13.40
N THR A 178 4.97 -21.18 13.84
CA THR A 178 3.78 -21.85 13.29
C THR A 178 2.51 -21.04 13.54
N ARG A 179 2.35 -20.49 14.75
CA ARG A 179 1.22 -19.61 15.09
C ARG A 179 1.26 -18.30 14.32
N ALA A 180 2.44 -17.72 14.14
CA ALA A 180 2.63 -16.51 13.34
C ALA A 180 2.17 -16.73 11.90
N LEU A 181 2.62 -17.81 11.26
CA LEU A 181 2.21 -18.17 9.90
C LEU A 181 0.70 -18.43 9.80
N LYS A 182 0.12 -19.13 10.79
CA LYS A 182 -1.33 -19.37 10.83
C LYS A 182 -2.12 -18.06 10.92
N ARG A 183 -1.64 -17.09 11.70
CA ARG A 183 -2.27 -15.78 11.86
C ARG A 183 -2.08 -14.90 10.64
N CYS A 184 -0.88 -14.90 10.06
CA CYS A 184 -0.59 -14.21 8.81
C CYS A 184 -1.48 -14.74 7.66
N ASN A 185 -1.61 -16.06 7.54
CA ASN A 185 -2.57 -16.67 6.58
C ASN A 185 -4.04 -16.37 6.91
N ALA A 186 -4.35 -16.00 8.15
CA ALA A 186 -5.67 -15.55 8.58
C ALA A 186 -5.81 -14.02 8.53
N ASP A 187 -4.85 -13.30 7.94
CA ASP A 187 -4.82 -11.83 7.82
C ASP A 187 -4.90 -11.12 9.19
N ASP A 188 -4.35 -11.76 10.22
CA ASP A 188 -4.32 -11.28 11.60
C ASP A 188 -2.89 -10.80 11.91
N ASP A 189 -2.47 -9.73 11.22
CA ASP A 189 -1.13 -9.15 11.29
C ASP A 189 -0.71 -8.86 12.73
N ALA A 190 -1.58 -8.23 13.51
CA ALA A 190 -1.29 -7.88 14.90
C ALA A 190 -0.90 -9.10 15.76
N ARG A 191 -1.59 -10.24 15.59
CA ARG A 191 -1.21 -11.46 16.31
C ARG A 191 -0.02 -12.17 15.66
N ALA A 192 0.09 -12.13 14.33
CA ALA A 192 1.22 -12.70 13.62
C ALA A 192 2.54 -12.03 14.05
N ASP A 193 2.55 -10.71 14.09
CA ASP A 193 3.66 -9.87 14.53
C ASP A 193 4.00 -10.09 16.01
N SER A 194 2.98 -10.17 16.86
CA SER A 194 3.19 -10.47 18.28
C SER A 194 3.87 -11.82 18.49
N TYR A 195 3.48 -12.87 17.74
CA TYR A 195 4.14 -14.17 17.82
C TYR A 195 5.55 -14.14 17.24
N SER A 196 5.76 -13.44 16.12
CA SER A 196 7.07 -13.29 15.50
C SER A 196 8.06 -12.54 16.41
N ALA A 197 7.60 -11.46 17.06
CA ALA A 197 8.39 -10.70 18.02
C ALA A 197 8.75 -11.53 19.27
N GLN A 198 7.82 -12.33 19.80
CA GLN A 198 8.11 -13.28 20.89
C GLN A 198 9.18 -14.29 20.47
N ALA A 199 9.06 -14.89 19.28
CA ALA A 199 10.04 -15.86 18.79
C ALA A 199 11.42 -15.23 18.55
N LEU A 200 11.46 -14.02 17.99
CA LEU A 200 12.69 -13.26 17.80
C LEU A 200 13.39 -12.95 19.13
N ALA A 201 12.63 -12.64 20.18
CA ALA A 201 13.18 -12.41 21.51
C ALA A 201 13.82 -13.68 22.11
N LEU A 202 13.24 -14.87 21.86
CA LEU A 202 13.82 -16.15 22.28
C LEU A 202 15.11 -16.51 21.53
N ILE A 203 15.31 -15.98 20.33
CA ILE A 203 16.50 -16.24 19.52
C ILE A 203 17.62 -15.23 19.81
N LYS A 204 17.26 -13.97 20.13
CA LYS A 204 18.20 -12.88 20.36
C LYS A 204 18.60 -12.67 21.83
N GLY A 205 17.79 -13.18 22.76
CA GLY A 205 18.05 -13.15 24.22
C GLY A 205 18.87 -14.34 24.68
#